data_AF-A0A1H0HXZ6-F1
#
_entry.id   AF-A0A1H0HXZ6-F1
#
_cell.length_a   1.000
_cell.length_b   1.000
_cell.length_c   1.000
_cell.angle_alpha   90.00
_cell.angle_beta   90.00
_cell.angle_gamma   90.00
#
_symmetry.space_group_name_H-M   'P 1'
#
loop_
_entity.id
_entity.type
_entity.pdbx_description
1 polymer ?
#
loop_
_entity_poly.entity_id
_entity_poly.type
_entity_poly.pdbx_seq_one_letter_code
_entity_poly.pdbx_strand_id
1 'polypeptide(L)'
;MGSGVAAAAGRAPGAVLGTETTAGSIELHDGALVLSGDIGDHLCDEFRTAGPALDAVDCIDAPRVTLLTGAGLALLTAVARARGVGVPLWAAHRAVLDPLRMAGLDDLFDIRAPRT
;
A
#
# COMPACT_ATOMS: atom_id res chain seq x y z
N MET A 1 26.71 -3.99 -5.73
CA MET A 1 26.10 -4.80 -4.65
C MET A 1 26.17 -3.97 -3.39
N GLY A 2 25.07 -3.35 -2.99
CA GLY A 2 24.99 -2.50 -1.81
C GLY A 2 23.57 -2.59 -1.27
N SER A 3 23.26 -3.72 -0.63
CA SER A 3 22.03 -3.88 0.13
C SER A 3 22.30 -3.33 1.52
N GLY A 4 21.74 -2.15 1.81
CA GLY A 4 21.79 -1.53 3.13
C GLY A 4 20.51 -1.87 3.88
N VAL A 5 20.47 -3.04 4.52
CA VAL A 5 19.41 -3.36 5.49
C VAL A 5 19.84 -2.76 6.83
N ALA A 6 19.23 -1.64 7.21
CA ALA A 6 19.33 -1.10 8.56
C ALA A 6 18.16 -1.66 9.40
N ALA A 7 18.45 -2.71 10.17
CA ALA A 7 17.59 -3.13 11.26
C ALA A 7 17.68 -2.10 12.40
N ALA A 8 16.60 -1.35 12.64
CA ALA A 8 16.47 -0.52 13.84
C ALA A 8 15.68 -1.29 14.91
N ALA A 9 16.42 -1.82 15.88
CA ALA A 9 15.88 -2.35 17.12
C ALA A 9 15.54 -1.19 18.07
N GLY A 10 14.26 -1.08 18.44
CA GLY A 10 13.77 -0.15 19.46
C GLY A 10 12.25 -0.04 19.40
N ARG A 11 11.53 -0.74 20.28
CA ARG A 11 10.05 -0.68 20.32
C ARG A 11 9.62 0.64 20.94
N ALA A 12 9.37 1.63 20.10
CA ALA A 12 8.73 2.92 20.41
C ALA A 12 7.26 2.91 19.92
N PRO A 13 6.35 3.67 20.56
CA PRO A 13 5.00 3.88 20.02
C PRO A 13 5.11 4.63 18.68
N GLY A 14 4.46 4.09 17.63
CA GLY A 14 4.57 4.58 16.24
C GLY A 14 5.47 3.70 15.35
N ALA A 15 5.37 2.38 15.46
CA ALA A 15 6.17 1.45 14.67
C ALA A 15 5.75 1.51 13.19
N VAL A 16 6.60 2.12 12.37
CA VAL A 16 6.46 2.13 10.91
C VAL A 16 6.97 0.80 10.37
N LEU A 17 6.09 0.03 9.73
CA LEU A 17 6.50 -1.12 8.94
C LEU A 17 6.50 -0.72 7.48
N GLY A 18 7.67 -0.65 6.84
CA GLY A 18 7.75 -0.15 5.49
C GLY A 18 8.90 -0.72 4.69
N THR A 19 8.78 -0.58 3.39
CA THR A 19 9.75 -1.00 2.39
C THR A 19 9.81 0.09 1.33
N GLU A 20 11.02 0.50 0.97
CA GLU A 20 11.26 1.57 0.00
C GLU A 20 12.32 1.15 -0.99
N THR A 21 12.16 1.62 -2.22
CA THR A 21 13.14 1.55 -3.30
C THR A 21 13.33 2.93 -3.87
N THR A 22 14.28 3.10 -4.79
CA THR A 22 14.45 4.36 -5.53
C THR A 22 13.20 4.79 -6.31
N ALA A 23 12.30 3.85 -6.66
CA ALA A 23 11.15 4.09 -7.52
C ALA A 23 9.82 4.23 -6.76
N GLY A 24 9.72 3.74 -5.52
CA GLY A 24 8.48 3.77 -4.76
C GLY A 24 8.61 3.20 -3.35
N SER A 25 7.57 3.38 -2.54
CA SER A 25 7.50 2.89 -1.16
C SER A 25 6.11 2.36 -0.79
N ILE A 26 6.11 1.42 0.17
CA ILE A 26 4.93 0.88 0.85
C ILE A 26 5.22 0.98 2.34
N GLU A 27 4.40 1.75 3.06
CA GLU A 27 4.58 1.99 4.49
C GLU A 27 3.26 1.85 5.24
N LEU A 28 3.29 1.22 6.42
CA LEU A 28 2.15 1.10 7.33
C LEU A 28 2.40 1.96 8.57
N HIS A 29 1.58 3.00 8.72
CA HIS A 29 1.65 4.00 9.80
C HIS A 29 0.34 4.02 10.58
N ASP A 30 0.31 3.49 11.81
CA ASP A 30 -0.86 3.54 12.69
C ASP A 30 -2.19 3.16 11.98
N GLY A 31 -2.16 2.10 11.15
CA GLY A 31 -3.29 1.62 10.36
C GLY A 31 -3.47 2.27 8.99
N ALA A 32 -2.73 3.32 8.65
CA ALA A 32 -2.71 3.87 7.29
C ALA A 32 -1.65 3.16 6.43
N LEU A 33 -2.09 2.51 5.34
CA LEU A 33 -1.20 1.99 4.31
C LEU A 33 -0.90 3.10 3.29
N VAL A 34 0.30 3.65 3.36
CA VAL A 34 0.77 4.72 2.48
C VAL A 34 1.55 4.12 1.32
N LEU A 35 1.14 4.46 0.10
CA LEU A 35 1.73 4.01 -1.15
C LEU A 35 2.20 5.22 -1.96
N SER A 36 3.44 5.18 -2.44
CA SER A 36 4.03 6.27 -3.24
C SER A 36 4.93 5.72 -4.34
N GLY A 37 4.95 6.39 -5.50
CA GLY A 37 5.76 6.00 -6.65
C GLY A 37 5.27 4.72 -7.33
N ASP A 38 6.20 3.90 -7.79
CA ASP A 38 5.93 2.67 -8.54
C ASP A 38 5.74 1.49 -7.59
N ILE A 39 4.51 0.99 -7.48
CA ILE A 39 4.16 -0.14 -6.63
C ILE A 39 4.26 -1.43 -7.45
N GLY A 40 5.47 -1.98 -7.47
CA GLY A 40 5.84 -3.19 -8.20
C GLY A 40 5.99 -4.45 -7.34
N ASP A 41 6.32 -5.56 -8.01
CA ASP A 41 6.36 -6.89 -7.41
C ASP A 41 7.38 -6.99 -6.27
N HIS A 42 8.59 -6.45 -6.48
CA HIS A 42 9.65 -6.47 -5.48
C HIS A 42 9.27 -5.79 -4.16
N LEU A 43 8.72 -4.57 -4.22
CA LEU A 43 8.23 -3.84 -3.05
C LEU A 43 7.12 -4.62 -2.34
N CYS A 44 6.19 -5.19 -3.09
CA CYS A 44 5.09 -5.96 -2.53
C CYS A 44 5.59 -7.24 -1.82
N ASP A 45 6.58 -7.92 -2.37
CA ASP A 45 7.13 -9.14 -1.81
C ASP A 45 7.96 -8.87 -0.55
N GLU A 46 8.77 -7.80 -0.55
CA GLU A 46 9.48 -7.35 0.65
C GLU A 46 8.50 -6.94 1.76
N PHE A 47 7.48 -6.15 1.42
CA PHE A 47 6.44 -5.76 2.38
C PHE A 47 5.71 -6.98 2.95
N ARG A 48 5.32 -7.96 2.13
CA ARG A 48 4.69 -9.21 2.61
C ARG A 48 5.63 -10.03 3.49
N THR A 49 6.91 -10.13 3.12
CA THR A 49 7.93 -10.87 3.88
C THR A 49 8.12 -10.26 5.27
N ALA A 50 7.95 -8.95 5.41
CA ALA A 50 7.98 -8.26 6.69
C ALA A 50 6.78 -8.61 7.62
N GLY A 51 5.76 -9.31 7.10
CA GLY A 51 4.64 -9.84 7.87
C GLY A 51 3.64 -8.80 8.43
N PRO A 52 3.15 -7.85 7.61
CA PRO A 52 2.18 -6.84 8.04
C PRO A 52 0.86 -7.48 8.47
N ALA A 53 0.26 -6.96 9.53
CA ALA A 53 -1.13 -7.25 9.88
C ALA A 53 -2.06 -6.45 8.96
N LEU A 54 -2.51 -7.06 7.86
CA LEU A 54 -3.35 -6.38 6.85
C LEU A 54 -4.77 -6.06 7.36
N ASP A 55 -5.25 -6.81 8.34
CA ASP A 55 -6.51 -6.57 9.04
C ASP A 55 -6.47 -5.32 9.94
N ALA A 56 -5.27 -4.87 10.33
CA ALA A 56 -5.06 -3.62 11.05
C ALA A 56 -5.02 -2.38 10.13
N VAL A 57 -5.20 -2.54 8.81
CA VAL A 57 -5.20 -1.42 7.86
C VAL A 57 -6.55 -0.72 7.86
N ASP A 58 -6.56 0.49 8.39
CA ASP A 58 -7.70 1.37 8.50
C ASP A 58 -7.96 2.27 7.29
N CYS A 59 -6.94 2.48 6.46
CA CYS A 59 -7.11 3.19 5.20
C CYS A 59 -5.91 3.02 4.29
N ILE A 60 -6.09 3.42 3.03
CA ILE A 60 -5.05 3.39 2.02
C ILE A 60 -4.87 4.80 1.46
N ASP A 61 -3.65 5.31 1.51
CA ASP A 61 -3.25 6.62 0.99
C ASP A 61 -2.29 6.41 -0.18
N ALA A 62 -2.79 6.54 -1.40
CA ALA A 62 -2.10 6.30 -2.66
C ALA A 62 -2.14 7.48 -3.68
N PRO A 63 -2.20 8.78 -3.29
CA PRO A 63 -2.27 9.89 -4.23
C PRO A 63 -0.95 10.10 -4.99
N ARG A 64 0.16 9.57 -4.47
CA ARG A 64 1.50 9.68 -5.06
C ARG A 64 1.91 8.46 -5.87
N VAL A 65 1.01 7.47 -6.03
CA VAL A 65 1.29 6.30 -6.85
C VAL A 65 1.33 6.71 -8.32
N THR A 66 2.43 6.37 -8.99
CA THR A 66 2.66 6.63 -10.42
C THR A 66 2.42 5.40 -11.28
N LEU A 67 2.59 4.21 -10.71
CA LEU A 67 2.36 2.92 -11.35
C LEU A 67 1.88 1.89 -10.33
N LEU A 68 0.90 1.07 -10.70
CA LEU A 68 0.41 -0.05 -9.91
C LEU A 68 0.47 -1.33 -10.75
N THR A 69 1.34 -2.27 -10.41
CA THR A 69 1.41 -3.58 -11.09
C THR A 69 0.33 -4.53 -10.58
N GLY A 70 0.24 -5.72 -11.19
CA GLY A 70 -0.63 -6.79 -10.71
C GLY A 70 -0.36 -7.19 -9.25
N ALA A 71 0.91 -7.16 -8.79
CA ALA A 71 1.24 -7.44 -7.40
C ALA A 71 0.73 -6.35 -6.44
N GLY A 72 0.79 -5.09 -6.85
CA GLY A 72 0.20 -3.98 -6.10
C GLY A 72 -1.32 -4.08 -6.02
N LEU A 73 -1.98 -4.43 -7.13
CA LEU A 73 -3.42 -4.68 -7.15
C LEU A 73 -3.81 -5.86 -6.23
N ALA A 74 -3.03 -6.94 -6.24
CA ALA A 74 -3.23 -8.07 -5.35
C ALA A 74 -3.04 -7.69 -3.88
N LEU A 75 -2.09 -6.80 -3.56
CA LEU A 75 -1.90 -6.25 -2.22
C LEU A 75 -3.14 -5.46 -1.76
N LEU A 76 -3.63 -4.52 -2.58
CA LEU A 76 -4.84 -3.75 -2.27
C LEU A 76 -6.05 -4.68 -2.03
N THR A 77 -6.20 -5.70 -2.89
CA THR A 77 -7.28 -6.69 -2.76
C THR A 77 -7.16 -7.50 -1.47
N ALA A 78 -5.94 -7.89 -1.09
CA ALA A 78 -5.70 -8.62 0.15
C ALA A 78 -6.06 -7.78 1.37
N VAL A 79 -5.71 -6.48 1.38
CA VAL A 79 -6.11 -5.54 2.43
C VAL A 79 -7.63 -5.42 2.51
N ALA A 80 -8.29 -5.17 1.38
CA ALA A 80 -9.75 -5.05 1.35
C ALA A 80 -10.45 -6.34 1.81
N ARG A 81 -9.92 -7.51 1.48
CA ARG A 81 -10.48 -8.78 1.96
C ARG A 81 -10.23 -9.02 3.44
N ALA A 82 -9.06 -8.65 3.96
CA ALA A 82 -8.71 -8.82 5.36
C ALA A 82 -9.58 -7.93 6.27
N ARG A 83 -9.82 -6.68 5.85
CA ARG A 83 -10.61 -5.73 6.62
C ARG A 83 -12.13 -5.84 6.36
N GLY A 84 -12.53 -6.20 5.15
CA GLY A 84 -13.90 -6.17 4.66
C GLY A 84 -14.15 -5.06 3.61
N VAL A 85 -15.36 -5.05 3.04
CA VAL A 85 -15.76 -4.10 1.98
C VAL A 85 -15.80 -2.67 2.50
N GLY A 86 -15.36 -1.71 1.69
CA GLY A 86 -15.47 -0.27 1.98
C GLY A 86 -14.22 0.33 2.62
N VAL A 87 -13.03 -0.21 2.33
CA VAL A 87 -11.77 0.38 2.80
C VAL A 87 -11.60 1.78 2.18
N PRO A 88 -11.45 2.86 2.99
CA PRO A 88 -11.18 4.18 2.46
C PRO A 88 -9.88 4.19 1.64
N LEU A 89 -9.99 4.61 0.39
CA LEU A 89 -8.89 4.69 -0.56
C LEU A 89 -8.76 6.11 -1.10
N TRP A 90 -7.72 6.82 -0.69
CA TRP A 90 -7.31 8.08 -1.30
C TRP A 90 -6.36 7.79 -2.45
N ALA A 91 -6.74 8.11 -3.68
CA ALA A 91 -5.87 7.83 -4.82
C ALA A 91 -5.98 8.87 -5.93
N ALA A 92 -4.89 9.04 -6.68
CA ALA A 92 -4.93 9.79 -7.93
C ALA A 92 -5.64 8.95 -9.01
N HIS A 93 -6.46 9.60 -9.83
CA HIS A 93 -7.49 8.92 -10.62
C HIS A 93 -6.95 7.82 -11.55
N ARG A 94 -5.80 7.99 -12.22
CA ARG A 94 -5.41 7.07 -13.30
C ARG A 94 -4.57 5.87 -12.85
N ALA A 95 -3.50 6.10 -12.07
CA ALA A 95 -2.52 5.06 -11.78
C ALA A 95 -3.09 3.93 -10.89
N VAL A 96 -4.12 4.22 -10.09
CA VAL A 96 -4.71 3.28 -9.13
C VAL A 96 -6.14 2.91 -9.50
N LEU A 97 -7.00 3.90 -9.82
CA LEU A 97 -8.43 3.61 -10.05
C LEU A 97 -8.68 2.90 -11.38
N ASP A 98 -7.93 3.21 -12.44
CA ASP A 98 -8.15 2.55 -13.74
C ASP A 98 -7.83 1.03 -13.66
N PRO A 99 -6.71 0.58 -13.07
CA PRO A 99 -6.48 -0.85 -12.82
C PRO A 99 -7.55 -1.52 -11.95
N LEU A 100 -8.01 -0.86 -10.88
CA LEU A 100 -9.06 -1.39 -10.01
C LEU A 100 -10.37 -1.62 -10.77
N ARG A 101 -10.80 -0.63 -11.56
CA ARG A 101 -12.01 -0.71 -12.40
C ARG A 101 -11.89 -1.77 -13.48
N MET A 102 -10.74 -1.84 -14.16
CA MET A 102 -10.50 -2.87 -15.18
C MET A 102 -10.55 -4.29 -14.59
N ALA A 103 -10.20 -4.45 -13.32
CA ALA A 103 -10.28 -5.72 -12.60
C ALA A 103 -11.64 -5.96 -11.91
N GLY A 104 -12.57 -5.01 -11.92
CA GLY A 104 -13.86 -5.09 -11.21
C GLY A 104 -13.71 -5.15 -9.69
N LEU A 105 -12.72 -4.46 -9.14
CA LEU A 105 -12.37 -4.47 -7.71
C LEU A 105 -12.65 -3.12 -7.02
N ASP A 106 -13.07 -2.11 -7.76
CA ASP A 106 -13.34 -0.76 -7.25
C ASP A 106 -14.43 -0.74 -6.18
N ASP A 107 -15.43 -1.62 -6.26
CA ASP A 107 -16.50 -1.77 -5.26
C ASP A 107 -16.01 -2.25 -3.88
N LEU A 108 -14.77 -2.74 -3.78
CA LEU A 108 -14.17 -3.13 -2.50
C LEU A 108 -13.72 -1.90 -1.67
N PHE A 109 -13.66 -0.72 -2.28
CA PHE A 109 -13.08 0.48 -1.70
C PHE A 109 -14.09 1.63 -1.61
N ASP A 110 -14.00 2.41 -0.53
CA ASP A 110 -14.62 3.73 -0.44
C ASP A 110 -13.66 4.75 -1.06
N ILE A 111 -13.78 4.97 -2.38
CA ILE A 111 -12.87 5.84 -3.14
C ILE A 111 -13.10 7.31 -2.78
N ARG A 112 -12.03 7.98 -2.35
CA ARG A 112 -12.03 9.38 -1.91
C ARG A 112 -11.10 10.25 -2.75
N ALA A 113 -11.47 11.51 -2.91
CA ALA A 113 -10.62 12.51 -3.55
C ALA A 113 -9.31 12.71 -2.74
N PRO A 114 -8.14 12.87 -3.40
CA PRO A 114 -6.87 13.12 -2.72
C PRO A 114 -6.95 14.26 -1.72
N ARG A 115 -6.27 14.12 -0.57
CA ARG A 115 -6.09 15.24 0.37
C ARG A 115 -5.10 16.22 -0.25
N THR A 116 -5.56 17.42 -0.59
CA THR A 116 -4.76 18.55 -1.07
C THR A 116 -3.85 19.11 0.01
#